data_AF-A0A7T2WMJ1-F1
#
_entry.id   AF-A0A7T2WMJ1-F1
#
_cell.length_a   1.000
_cell.length_b   1.000
_cell.length_c   1.000
_cell.angle_alpha   90.00
_cell.angle_beta   90.00
_cell.angle_gamma   90.00
#
_symmetry.space_group_name_H-M   'P 1'
#
loop_
_entity.id
_entity.type
_entity.pdbx_description
1 polymer ?
#
loop_
_entity_poly.entity_id
_entity_poly.type
_entity_poly.pdbx_seq_one_letter_code
_entity_poly.pdbx_strand_id
1 'polypeptide(L)'
;MDFETARNDEVALALARKLFSYHVMFDEIGPLDDEATDRIREALTRVWEDAGSPPGAVRRATVLSAQLPQRIADDEDADALAVEGVSRERQVALAEKADAFLISLAAEIDQQSA
;
A
#
# COMPACT_ATOMS: atom_id res chain seq x y z
N MET A 1 4.43 -23.81 -4.21
CA MET A 1 4.58 -22.40 -4.62
C MET A 1 5.90 -22.31 -5.34
N ASP A 2 5.94 -21.86 -6.59
CA ASP A 2 7.20 -21.67 -7.31
C ASP A 2 7.91 -20.39 -6.85
N PHE A 3 9.21 -20.29 -7.16
CA PHE A 3 10.07 -19.18 -6.73
C PHE A 3 9.61 -17.82 -7.25
N GLU A 4 9.04 -17.78 -8.45
CA GLU A 4 8.55 -16.56 -9.10
C GLU A 4 7.29 -16.02 -8.40
N THR A 5 6.36 -16.90 -8.05
CA THR A 5 5.17 -16.57 -7.26
C THR A 5 5.56 -16.07 -5.87
N ALA A 6 6.53 -16.72 -5.21
CA ALA A 6 7.01 -16.30 -3.89
C ALA A 6 7.65 -14.91 -3.94
N ARG A 7 8.49 -14.64 -4.95
CA ARG A 7 9.09 -13.32 -5.17
C ARG A 7 8.04 -12.24 -5.46
N ASN A 8 7.03 -12.56 -6.26
CA ASN A 8 5.93 -11.63 -6.57
C ASN A 8 5.10 -11.29 -5.32
N ASP A 9 4.83 -12.28 -4.47
CA ASP A 9 4.11 -12.09 -3.21
C ASP A 9 4.95 -11.25 -2.21
N GLU A 10 6.28 -11.42 -2.17
CA GLU A 10 7.18 -10.58 -1.35
C GLU A 10 7.18 -9.11 -1.81
N VAL A 11 7.29 -8.87 -3.12
CA VAL A 11 7.23 -7.51 -3.69
C VAL A 11 5.85 -6.89 -3.44
N ALA A 12 4.78 -7.68 -3.57
CA ALA A 12 3.43 -7.22 -3.30
C ALA A 12 3.25 -6.80 -1.83
N LEU A 13 3.79 -7.57 -0.89
CA LEU A 13 3.77 -7.25 0.53
C LEU A 13 4.58 -5.98 0.84
N ALA A 14 5.74 -5.82 0.21
CA ALA A 14 6.57 -4.63 0.37
C ALA A 14 5.86 -3.36 -0.14
N LEU A 15 5.19 -3.44 -1.29
CA LEU A 15 4.39 -2.34 -1.85
C LEU A 15 3.23 -1.96 -0.91
N ALA A 16 2.45 -2.94 -0.46
CA ALA A 16 1.32 -2.70 0.45
C ALA A 16 1.77 -2.07 1.78
N ARG A 17 2.86 -2.57 2.38
CA ARG A 17 3.44 -2.01 3.62
C ARG A 17 3.92 -0.58 3.41
N LYS A 18 4.70 -0.34 2.34
CA LYS A 18 5.27 0.98 2.07
C LYS A 18 4.18 2.03 1.83
N LEU A 19 3.12 1.66 1.11
CA LEU A 19 1.99 2.56 0.87
C LEU A 19 1.25 2.93 2.16
N PHE A 20 0.99 1.94 3.01
CA PHE A 20 0.35 2.18 4.30
C PHE A 20 1.21 3.11 5.18
N SER A 21 2.53 2.87 5.25
CA SER A 21 3.45 3.75 5.98
C SER A 21 3.47 5.18 5.46
N TYR A 22 3.40 5.39 4.13
CA TYR A 22 3.30 6.74 3.58
C TYR A 22 1.99 7.42 3.97
N HIS A 23 0.86 6.71 3.91
CA HIS A 23 -0.43 7.28 4.31
C HIS A 23 -0.44 7.67 5.79
N VAL A 24 0.16 6.87 6.66
CA VAL A 24 0.35 7.22 8.09
C VAL A 24 1.24 8.45 8.25
N MET A 25 2.40 8.48 7.60
CA MET A 25 3.34 9.62 7.70
C MET A 25 2.72 10.93 7.21
N PHE A 26 2.02 10.91 6.06
CA PHE A 26 1.43 12.14 5.51
C PHE A 26 0.23 12.61 6.34
N ASP A 27 -0.55 11.70 6.92
CA ASP A 27 -1.68 12.04 7.78
C ASP A 27 -1.29 12.88 9.02
N GLU A 28 -0.07 12.70 9.53
CA GLU A 28 0.49 13.52 10.62
C GLU A 28 0.93 14.92 10.17
N ILE A 29 1.26 15.07 8.88
CA ILE A 29 1.85 16.29 8.31
C ILE A 29 0.75 17.18 7.67
N GLY A 30 -0.35 16.59 7.21
CA GLY A 30 -1.48 17.31 6.61
C GLY A 30 -2.33 16.42 5.67
N PRO A 31 -3.39 16.97 5.06
CA PRO A 31 -4.11 16.24 4.02
C PRO A 31 -3.18 15.88 2.86
N LEU A 32 -3.36 14.69 2.29
CA LEU A 32 -2.71 14.29 1.03
C LEU A 32 -3.20 15.24 -0.08
N ASP A 33 -2.34 16.16 -0.48
CA ASP A 33 -2.53 16.97 -1.69
C ASP A 33 -1.99 16.23 -2.93
N ASP A 34 -2.17 16.84 -4.09
CA ASP A 34 -1.74 16.25 -5.37
C ASP A 34 -0.22 15.99 -5.39
N GLU A 35 0.58 16.86 -4.75
CA GLU A 35 2.04 16.70 -4.68
C GLU A 35 2.45 15.49 -3.81
N ALA A 36 1.84 15.32 -2.65
CA ALA A 36 2.09 14.15 -1.80
C ALA A 36 1.66 12.85 -2.50
N THR A 37 0.52 12.90 -3.21
CA THR A 37 -0.01 11.79 -4.02
C THR A 37 0.97 11.38 -5.12
N ASP A 38 1.54 12.36 -5.83
CA ASP A 38 2.55 12.12 -6.88
C ASP A 38 3.85 11.52 -6.30
N ARG A 39 4.31 12.01 -5.15
CA ARG A 39 5.49 11.45 -4.47
C ARG A 39 5.29 10.00 -4.04
N ILE A 40 4.09 9.65 -3.55
CA ILE A 40 3.73 8.27 -3.21
C ILE A 40 3.75 7.41 -4.49
N ARG A 41 3.19 7.92 -5.59
CA ARG A 41 3.20 7.24 -6.89
C ARG A 41 4.63 6.92 -7.32
N GLU A 42 5.49 7.93 -7.41
CA GLU A 42 6.90 7.76 -7.81
C GLU A 42 7.63 6.77 -6.91
N ALA A 43 7.43 6.87 -5.59
CA ALA A 43 8.09 6.01 -4.62
C ALA A 43 7.66 4.54 -4.71
N LEU A 44 6.43 4.26 -5.14
CA LEU A 44 5.92 2.91 -5.38
C LEU A 44 6.34 2.36 -6.73
N THR A 45 6.23 3.16 -7.79
CA THR A 45 6.70 2.79 -9.13
C THR A 45 8.17 2.42 -9.10
N ARG A 46 9.00 3.22 -8.41
CA ARG A 46 10.43 2.93 -8.26
C ARG A 46 10.71 1.62 -7.53
N VAL A 47 9.93 1.27 -6.50
CA VAL A 47 10.08 -0.02 -5.80
C VAL A 47 9.72 -1.18 -6.71
N TRP A 48 8.67 -1.04 -7.52
CA TRP A 48 8.28 -2.05 -8.49
C TRP A 48 9.35 -2.21 -9.59
N GLU A 49 9.88 -1.11 -10.11
CA GLU A 49 10.96 -1.10 -11.11
C GLU A 49 12.26 -1.70 -10.56
N ASP A 50 12.69 -1.28 -9.35
CA ASP A 50 13.89 -1.80 -8.68
C ASP A 50 13.78 -3.32 -8.42
N ALA A 51 12.56 -3.84 -8.25
CA ALA A 51 12.30 -5.27 -8.12
C ALA A 51 12.34 -6.04 -9.45
N GLY A 52 12.56 -5.36 -10.57
CA GLY A 52 12.56 -5.93 -11.93
C GLY A 52 11.19 -5.95 -12.60
N SER A 53 10.29 -5.05 -12.18
CA SER A 53 8.93 -4.90 -12.72
C SER A 53 8.14 -6.21 -12.84
N PRO A 54 8.05 -7.02 -11.77
CA PRO A 54 7.35 -8.29 -11.83
C PRO A 54 5.89 -8.09 -12.27
N PRO A 55 5.44 -8.75 -13.34
CA PRO A 55 4.09 -8.59 -13.86
C PRO A 55 3.08 -9.07 -12.83
N GLY A 56 2.04 -8.26 -12.59
CA GLY A 56 0.97 -8.58 -11.65
C GLY A 56 1.29 -8.40 -10.16
N ALA A 57 2.52 -8.05 -9.78
CA ALA A 57 2.87 -7.81 -8.37
C ALA A 57 2.08 -6.64 -7.75
N VAL A 58 1.84 -5.58 -8.54
CA VAL A 58 1.01 -4.44 -8.11
C VAL A 58 -0.45 -4.86 -7.93
N ARG A 59 -0.99 -5.68 -8.84
CA ARG A 59 -2.32 -6.27 -8.73
C ARG A 59 -2.44 -7.27 -7.56
N ARG A 60 -1.34 -7.92 -7.20
CA ARG A 60 -1.29 -8.79 -6.03
C ARG A 60 -1.26 -7.96 -4.74
N ALA A 61 -0.59 -6.82 -4.76
CA ALA A 61 -0.58 -5.88 -3.65
C ALA A 61 -1.97 -5.29 -3.39
N THR A 62 -2.82 -5.06 -4.40
CA THR A 62 -4.21 -4.61 -4.16
C THR A 62 -5.02 -5.64 -3.37
N VAL A 63 -4.84 -6.93 -3.66
CA VAL A 63 -5.50 -8.03 -2.92
C VAL A 63 -5.04 -8.10 -1.47
N LEU A 64 -3.78 -7.75 -1.21
CA LEU A 64 -3.21 -7.71 0.14
C LEU A 64 -3.67 -6.46 0.90
N SER A 65 -3.73 -5.29 0.25
CA SER A 65 -4.22 -4.05 0.86
C SER A 65 -5.70 -4.11 1.18
N ALA A 66 -6.52 -4.75 0.35
CA ALA A 66 -7.97 -4.88 0.58
C ALA A 66 -8.31 -5.62 1.88
N GLN A 67 -7.42 -6.49 2.37
CA GLN A 67 -7.60 -7.22 3.63
C GLN A 67 -7.10 -6.44 4.85
N LEU A 68 -6.33 -5.38 4.64
CA LEU A 68 -5.66 -4.64 5.72
C LEU A 68 -6.66 -3.88 6.61
N PRO A 69 -7.69 -3.16 6.10
CA PRO A 69 -8.68 -2.50 6.95
C PRO A 69 -9.39 -3.48 7.88
N GLN A 70 -9.85 -4.61 7.35
CA GLN A 70 -10.54 -5.64 8.12
C GLN A 70 -9.63 -6.25 9.18
N ARG A 71 -8.36 -6.53 8.84
CA ARG A 71 -7.38 -7.03 9.81
C ARG A 71 -7.11 -6.05 10.94
N ILE A 72 -7.00 -4.75 10.66
CA ILE A 72 -6.83 -3.71 11.68
C ILE A 72 -8.09 -3.61 12.57
N ALA A 73 -9.28 -3.78 11.99
CA ALA A 73 -10.53 -3.77 12.75
C ALA A 73 -10.67 -4.99 13.67
N ASP A 74 -10.25 -6.17 13.21
CA ASP A 74 -10.39 -7.45 13.93
C ASP A 74 -9.26 -7.74 14.92
N ASP A 75 -8.09 -7.11 14.76
CA ASP A 75 -6.94 -7.31 15.64
C ASP A 75 -7.00 -6.37 16.85
N GLU A 76 -7.64 -6.84 17.93
CA GLU A 76 -7.78 -6.08 19.18
C GLU A 76 -6.44 -5.79 19.87
N ASP A 77 -5.41 -6.61 19.63
CA ASP A 77 -4.10 -6.57 20.30
C ASP A 77 -3.05 -5.75 19.52
N ALA A 78 -3.23 -5.52 18.22
CA ALA A 78 -2.27 -4.81 17.37
C ALA A 78 -2.43 -3.28 17.38
N ASP A 79 -2.37 -2.66 18.56
CA ASP A 79 -2.36 -1.19 18.71
C ASP A 79 -0.96 -0.58 18.54
N ALA A 80 -0.18 -1.09 17.58
CA ALA A 80 1.21 -0.67 17.36
C ALA A 80 1.37 0.84 17.10
N LEU A 81 0.34 1.48 16.53
CA LEU A 81 0.32 2.92 16.23
C LEU A 81 -0.45 3.75 17.27
N ALA A 82 -1.04 3.14 18.30
CA ALA A 82 -1.71 3.87 19.38
C ALA A 82 -0.70 4.71 20.18
N VAL A 83 0.55 4.26 20.28
CA VAL A 83 1.66 4.98 20.93
C VAL A 83 2.03 6.26 20.17
N GLU A 84 1.78 6.30 18.87
CA GLU A 84 1.96 7.47 17.98
C GLU A 84 0.69 8.36 17.93
N GLY A 85 -0.34 8.04 18.72
CA GLY A 85 -1.58 8.83 18.78
C GLY A 85 -2.56 8.60 17.62
N VAL A 86 -2.32 7.60 16.76
CA VAL A 86 -3.21 7.27 15.65
C VAL A 86 -4.30 6.31 16.12
N SER A 87 -5.55 6.80 16.19
CA SER A 87 -6.69 5.97 16.59
C SER A 87 -6.93 4.82 15.61
N ARG A 88 -7.51 3.73 16.08
CA ARG A 88 -7.84 2.56 15.25
C ARG A 88 -8.73 2.90 14.06
N GLU A 89 -9.78 3.69 14.28
CA GLU A 89 -10.66 4.20 13.22
C GLU A 89 -9.87 4.96 12.14
N ARG A 90 -8.84 5.70 12.55
CA ARG A 90 -7.97 6.44 11.64
C ARG A 90 -7.04 5.50 10.87
N GLN A 91 -6.50 4.47 11.52
CA GLN A 91 -5.72 3.44 10.84
C GLN A 91 -6.54 2.69 9.78
N VAL A 92 -7.79 2.34 10.08
CA VAL A 92 -8.73 1.73 9.13
C VAL A 92 -8.96 2.66 7.93
N ALA A 93 -9.29 3.93 8.18
CA ALA A 93 -9.50 4.92 7.11
C ALA A 93 -8.24 5.14 6.24
N LEU A 94 -7.04 5.09 6.84
CA LEU A 94 -5.77 5.19 6.10
C LEU A 94 -5.50 3.94 5.27
N ALA A 95 -5.84 2.76 5.78
CA ALA A 95 -5.73 1.51 5.03
C ALA A 95 -6.70 1.48 3.83
N GLU A 96 -7.91 2.01 3.97
CA GLU A 96 -8.87 2.15 2.86
C GLU A 96 -8.37 3.12 1.79
N LYS A 97 -7.78 4.25 2.19
CA LYS A 97 -7.16 5.20 1.25
C LYS A 97 -5.98 4.59 0.50
N ALA A 98 -5.12 3.87 1.22
CA ALA A 98 -4.01 3.13 0.63
C ALA A 98 -4.53 2.08 -0.38
N ASP A 99 -5.56 1.32 -0.04
CA ASP A 99 -6.15 0.34 -0.97
C ASP A 99 -6.66 0.99 -2.25
N ALA A 100 -7.46 2.06 -2.13
CA ALA A 100 -7.99 2.79 -3.27
C ALA A 100 -6.88 3.36 -4.17
N PHE A 101 -5.82 3.92 -3.58
CA PHE A 101 -4.67 4.43 -4.32
C PHE A 101 -3.98 3.31 -5.10
N LEU A 102 -3.73 2.17 -4.46
CA LEU A 102 -3.02 1.05 -5.07
C LEU A 102 -3.83 0.42 -6.21
N ILE A 103 -5.16 0.43 -6.13
CA ILE A 103 -6.07 0.03 -7.23
C ILE A 103 -5.91 0.97 -8.43
N SER A 104 -5.87 2.29 -8.21
CA SER A 104 -5.62 3.26 -9.28
C SER A 104 -4.27 3.04 -9.96
N LEU A 105 -3.21 2.88 -9.15
CA LEU A 105 -1.86 2.63 -9.65
C LEU A 105 -1.77 1.32 -10.45
N ALA A 106 -2.42 0.26 -10.00
CA ALA A 106 -2.47 -1.01 -10.73
C ALA A 106 -3.11 -0.83 -12.13
N ALA A 107 -4.21 -0.07 -12.21
CA ALA A 107 -4.88 0.20 -13.48
C ALA A 107 -4.03 1.05 -14.43
N GLU A 108 -3.26 2.01 -13.91
CA GLU A 108 -2.31 2.82 -14.69
C GLU A 108 -1.17 1.97 -15.28
N ILE A 109 -0.57 1.10 -14.46
CA ILE A 109 0.54 0.23 -14.89
C ILE A 109 0.06 -0.81 -15.91
N ASP A 110 -1.13 -1.38 -15.72
CA ASP A 110 -1.74 -2.32 -16.67
C ASP A 110 -1.97 -1.64 -18.04
N GLN A 111 -2.38 -0.37 -18.07
CA GLN A 111 -2.56 0.40 -19.31
C GLN A 111 -1.24 0.73 -20.01
N GLN A 112 -0.15 0.92 -19.26
CA GLN A 112 1.17 1.21 -19.84
C GLN A 112 1.89 -0.05 -20.37
N SER A 113 1.46 -1.23 -19.91
CA SER A 113 2.05 -2.53 -20.26
C SER A 113 1.32 -3.25 -21.41
N ALA A 114 0.22 -2.69 -21.93
CA ALA A 114 -0.62 -3.22 -23.00
C ALA A 114 -0.26 -2.63 -24.37
#